data_AF-A0A7N4PA49-F1
#
_entry.id   AF-A0A7N4PA49-F1
#
_cell.length_a   1.000
_cell.length_b   1.000
_cell.length_c   1.000
_cell.angle_alpha   90.00
_cell.angle_beta   90.00
_cell.angle_gamma   90.00
#
_symmetry.space_group_name_H-M   'P 1'
#
loop_
_entity.id
_entity.type
_entity.pdbx_description
1 polymer ?
#
loop_
_entity_poly.entity_id
_entity_poly.type
_entity_poly.pdbx_seq_one_letter_code
_entity_poly.pdbx_strand_id
1 'polypeptide(L)'
;MMKKKSLDTILQEIIKENCPDVIESEGKIGIERIHRTPSERNPKIKTPRNIVAKFQNYKIKEKILQAAKKKPFKYRGATIRITQDLAASTLKERRAWNMIFRKAQELEMQARINYPAKLNIFFQERRWTFNETNEFHLFLKKKPELNKKFDLQE
;
A
#
# COMPACT_ATOMS: atom_id res chain seq x y z
N MET A 1 35.37 -13.80 -1.39
CA MET A 1 34.66 -12.53 -1.09
C MET A 1 33.38 -12.46 -1.94
N MET A 2 32.19 -12.65 -1.36
CA MET A 2 30.94 -12.54 -2.14
C MET A 2 30.72 -11.07 -2.53
N LYS A 3 30.73 -10.75 -3.83
CA LYS A 3 30.39 -9.41 -4.33
C LYS A 3 28.99 -9.05 -3.83
N LYS A 4 28.84 -7.88 -3.20
CA LYS A 4 27.50 -7.37 -2.82
C LYS A 4 26.68 -7.21 -4.10
N LYS A 5 25.56 -7.92 -4.22
CA LYS A 5 24.61 -7.73 -5.32
C LYS A 5 24.12 -6.27 -5.29
N SER A 6 23.96 -5.66 -6.46
CA SER A 6 23.37 -4.32 -6.55
C SER A 6 21.90 -4.37 -6.10
N LEU A 7 21.38 -3.24 -5.63
CA LEU A 7 19.97 -3.15 -5.20
C LEU A 7 19.02 -3.44 -6.38
N ASP A 8 19.39 -3.01 -7.60
CA ASP A 8 18.64 -3.29 -8.82
C ASP A 8 18.47 -4.79 -9.06
N THR A 9 19.55 -5.56 -8.95
CA THR A 9 19.50 -7.02 -9.11
C THR A 9 18.61 -7.66 -8.06
N ILE A 10 18.68 -7.21 -6.81
CA ILE A 10 17.83 -7.73 -5.73
C ILE A 10 16.35 -7.45 -6.02
N LEU A 11 16.02 -6.23 -6.45
CA LEU A 11 14.63 -5.88 -6.75
C LEU A 11 14.09 -6.68 -7.95
N GLN A 12 14.91 -6.88 -8.99
CA GLN A 12 14.55 -7.69 -10.15
C GLN A 12 14.34 -9.17 -9.77
N GLU A 13 15.19 -9.74 -8.91
CA GLU A 13 15.01 -11.10 -8.37
C GLU A 13 13.68 -11.22 -7.61
N ILE A 14 13.37 -10.26 -6.75
CA ILE A 14 12.12 -10.21 -5.98
C ILE A 14 10.91 -10.21 -6.92
N ILE A 15 10.93 -9.36 -7.94
CA ILE A 15 9.78 -9.23 -8.86
C ILE A 15 9.63 -10.51 -9.68
N LYS A 16 10.75 -11.12 -10.12
CA LYS A 16 10.73 -12.40 -10.85
C LYS A 16 10.15 -13.53 -10.02
N GLU A 17 10.51 -13.62 -8.74
CA GLU A 17 10.02 -14.66 -7.82
C GLU A 17 8.51 -14.53 -7.54
N ASN A 18 7.97 -13.30 -7.49
CA ASN A 18 6.61 -13.07 -7.02
C ASN A 18 5.59 -12.72 -8.10
N CYS A 19 6.01 -12.06 -9.18
CA CYS A 19 5.16 -11.48 -10.23
C CYS A 19 5.82 -11.57 -11.62
N PRO A 20 5.99 -12.79 -12.17
CA PRO A 20 6.65 -12.98 -13.47
C PRO A 20 5.91 -12.26 -14.61
N ASP A 21 4.59 -12.16 -14.56
CA ASP A 21 3.74 -11.50 -15.58
C ASP A 21 4.16 -10.04 -15.86
N VAL A 22 4.69 -9.35 -14.85
CA VAL A 22 5.14 -7.96 -14.98
C VAL A 22 6.42 -7.88 -15.82
N ILE A 23 7.29 -8.88 -15.73
CA ILE A 23 8.54 -8.97 -16.49
C ILE A 23 8.25 -9.44 -17.92
N GLU A 24 7.36 -10.43 -18.08
CA GLU A 24 7.00 -10.95 -19.40
C GLU A 24 6.30 -9.90 -20.28
N SER A 25 5.48 -9.04 -19.68
CA SER A 25 4.73 -8.02 -20.44
C SER A 25 5.55 -6.80 -20.87
N GLU A 26 6.58 -6.39 -20.13
CA GLU A 26 7.34 -5.15 -20.41
C GLU A 26 8.86 -5.35 -20.51
N GLY A 27 9.34 -6.59 -20.46
CA GLY A 27 10.76 -6.91 -20.56
C GLY A 27 11.55 -6.46 -19.33
N LYS A 28 12.58 -5.61 -19.55
CA LYS A 28 13.45 -5.14 -18.47
C LYS A 28 12.79 -4.01 -17.69
N ILE A 29 12.65 -4.19 -16.38
CA ILE A 29 12.08 -3.18 -15.47
C ILE A 29 13.01 -1.95 -15.42
N GLY A 30 12.51 -0.83 -15.94
CA GLY A 30 13.17 0.48 -15.87
C GLY A 30 13.12 1.07 -14.46
N ILE A 31 14.27 1.07 -13.77
CA ILE A 31 14.46 1.68 -12.45
C ILE A 31 15.25 2.97 -12.65
N GLU A 32 14.70 4.10 -12.21
CA GLU A 32 15.35 5.41 -12.30
C GLU A 32 16.31 5.63 -11.11
N ARG A 33 15.86 5.27 -9.90
CA ARG A 33 16.64 5.43 -8.67
C ARG A 33 16.31 4.32 -7.70
N ILE A 34 17.32 3.75 -7.07
CA ILE A 34 17.15 2.82 -5.96
C ILE A 34 18.20 3.07 -4.88
N HIS A 35 17.76 3.16 -3.63
CA HIS A 35 18.66 3.41 -2.50
C HIS A 35 18.08 2.85 -1.21
N ARG A 36 18.90 2.82 -0.16
CA ARG A 36 18.48 2.47 1.19
C ARG A 36 18.17 3.73 1.99
N THR A 37 17.13 3.66 2.81
CA THR A 37 16.71 4.76 3.68
C THR A 37 16.62 4.27 5.14
N PRO A 38 17.25 4.97 6.10
CA PRO A 38 18.13 6.13 5.94
C PRO A 38 19.45 5.79 5.22
N SER A 39 20.09 6.79 4.59
CA SER A 39 21.37 6.63 3.87
C SER A 39 22.46 6.08 4.78
N GLU A 40 22.50 6.55 6.03
CA GLU A 40 23.41 6.08 7.06
C GLU A 40 22.83 4.91 7.86
N ARG A 41 23.71 4.00 8.27
CA ARG A 41 23.33 2.85 9.09
C ARG A 41 23.53 3.20 10.56
N ASN A 42 22.45 3.24 11.33
CA ASN A 42 22.54 3.28 12.78
C ASN A 42 22.99 1.90 13.31
N PRO A 43 24.16 1.80 13.98
CA PRO A 43 24.68 0.51 14.46
C PRO A 43 23.82 -0.11 15.57
N LYS A 44 23.02 0.67 16.30
CA LYS A 44 22.11 0.18 17.35
C LYS A 44 20.92 -0.57 16.79
N ILE A 45 20.53 -0.28 15.54
CA ILE A 45 19.37 -0.89 14.88
C ILE A 45 19.82 -2.14 14.11
N LYS A 46 19.40 -3.32 14.60
CA LYS A 46 19.68 -4.61 13.96
C LYS A 46 18.71 -4.94 12.81
N THR A 47 17.59 -4.22 12.71
CA THR A 47 16.61 -4.45 11.63
C THR A 47 17.17 -4.02 10.27
N PRO A 48 16.79 -4.71 9.18
CA PRO A 48 17.17 -4.29 7.83
C PRO A 48 16.64 -2.88 7.52
N ARG A 49 17.43 -2.09 6.80
CA ARG A 49 17.00 -0.77 6.29
C ARG A 49 16.05 -0.93 5.11
N ASN A 50 15.05 -0.06 5.06
CA ASN A 50 14.10 0.03 3.95
C ASN A 50 14.84 0.37 2.64
N ILE A 51 14.31 -0.12 1.52
CA ILE A 51 14.77 0.20 0.17
C ILE A 51 13.67 1.01 -0.50
N VAL A 52 14.03 2.17 -1.06
CA VAL A 52 13.13 3.02 -1.83
C VAL A 52 13.56 2.96 -3.29
N ALA A 53 12.62 2.58 -4.16
CA ALA A 53 12.84 2.49 -5.60
C ALA A 53 11.85 3.42 -6.34
N LYS A 54 12.39 4.22 -7.25
CA LYS A 54 11.65 5.03 -8.22
C LYS A 54 11.68 4.30 -9.56
N PHE A 55 10.51 3.86 -10.02
CA PHE A 55 10.34 3.24 -11.33
C PHE A 55 10.14 4.31 -12.39
N GLN A 56 10.65 4.05 -13.60
CA GLN A 56 10.44 4.93 -14.75
C GLN A 56 8.98 4.89 -15.24
N ASN A 57 8.36 3.70 -15.22
CA ASN A 57 6.97 3.50 -15.62
C ASN A 57 6.04 3.34 -14.40
N TYR A 58 5.06 4.24 -14.27
CA TYR A 58 4.03 4.17 -13.23
C TYR A 58 3.17 2.90 -13.33
N LYS A 59 2.86 2.41 -14.54
CA LYS A 59 2.03 1.21 -14.74
C LYS A 59 2.68 -0.03 -14.12
N ILE A 60 3.99 -0.18 -14.29
CA ILE A 60 4.77 -1.28 -13.68
C ILE A 60 4.70 -1.19 -12.15
N LYS A 61 4.96 0.01 -11.59
CA LYS A 61 4.86 0.25 -10.15
C LYS A 61 3.49 -0.16 -9.60
N GLU A 62 2.40 0.23 -10.26
CA GLU A 62 1.04 -0.13 -9.83
C GLU A 62 0.78 -1.64 -9.91
N LYS A 63 1.18 -2.32 -11.00
CA LYS A 63 1.04 -3.78 -11.12
C LYS A 63 1.72 -4.51 -9.96
N ILE A 64 2.95 -4.11 -9.62
CA ILE A 64 3.72 -4.69 -8.50
C ILE A 64 3.00 -4.44 -7.16
N LEU A 65 2.53 -3.21 -6.92
CA LEU A 65 1.79 -2.87 -5.69
C LEU A 65 0.47 -3.63 -5.58
N GLN A 66 -0.25 -3.83 -6.68
CA GLN A 66 -1.49 -4.62 -6.69
C GLN A 66 -1.20 -6.10 -6.39
N ALA A 67 -0.14 -6.66 -6.96
CA ALA A 67 0.24 -8.04 -6.68
C ALA A 67 0.68 -8.22 -5.22
N ALA A 68 1.41 -7.25 -4.65
CA ALA A 68 1.84 -7.25 -3.26
C ALA A 68 0.66 -7.12 -2.26
N LYS A 69 -0.46 -6.53 -2.68
CA LYS A 69 -1.70 -6.51 -1.88
C LYS A 69 -2.41 -7.87 -1.86
N LYS A 70 -2.33 -8.64 -2.96
CA LYS A 70 -3.00 -9.94 -3.07
C LYS A 70 -2.29 -11.03 -2.28
N LYS A 71 -0.95 -11.06 -2.33
CA LYS A 71 -0.13 -12.04 -1.61
C LYS A 71 1.12 -11.39 -1.04
N PRO A 72 1.60 -11.85 0.13
CA PRO A 72 2.89 -11.41 0.65
C PRO A 72 4.01 -11.85 -0.30
N PHE A 73 4.96 -10.95 -0.54
CA PHE A 73 6.10 -11.28 -1.38
C PHE A 73 7.14 -12.06 -0.58
N LYS A 74 7.93 -12.88 -1.25
CA LYS A 74 9.05 -13.63 -0.66
C LYS A 74 10.36 -13.28 -1.36
N TYR A 75 11.45 -13.33 -0.59
CA TYR A 75 12.81 -13.25 -1.11
C TYR A 75 13.68 -14.21 -0.32
N ARG A 76 14.25 -15.21 -0.98
CA ARG A 76 15.11 -16.23 -0.35
C ARG A 76 14.46 -16.87 0.89
N GLY A 77 13.17 -17.19 0.79
CA GLY A 77 12.40 -17.78 1.87
C GLY A 77 11.89 -16.81 2.95
N ALA A 78 12.35 -15.56 2.97
CA ALA A 78 11.86 -14.54 3.90
C ALA A 78 10.68 -13.75 3.29
N THR A 79 9.62 -13.54 4.07
CA THR A 79 8.51 -12.68 3.66
C THR A 79 8.94 -11.22 3.67
N ILE A 80 8.65 -10.50 2.60
CA ILE A 80 8.91 -9.07 2.44
C ILE A 80 7.60 -8.30 2.25
N ARG A 81 7.58 -7.07 2.75
CA ARG A 81 6.45 -6.17 2.60
C ARG A 81 6.79 -5.08 1.60
N ILE A 82 5.98 -4.93 0.56
CA ILE A 82 6.08 -3.84 -0.40
C ILE A 82 4.91 -2.89 -0.17
N THR A 83 5.24 -1.61 0.00
CA THR A 83 4.27 -0.53 0.22
C THR A 83 4.62 0.67 -0.63
N GLN A 84 3.63 1.49 -0.96
CA GLN A 84 3.86 2.77 -1.61
C GLN A 84 4.55 3.74 -0.65
N ASP A 85 5.54 4.47 -1.17
CA ASP A 85 6.15 5.60 -0.48
C ASP A 85 5.21 6.81 -0.53
N LEU A 86 4.84 7.34 0.63
CA LEU A 86 3.84 8.40 0.79
C LEU A 86 4.35 9.45 1.77
N ALA A 87 3.96 10.70 1.54
CA ALA A 87 4.25 11.80 2.45
C ALA A 87 3.65 11.56 3.84
N ALA A 88 4.31 12.11 4.86
CA ALA A 88 3.87 11.97 6.25
C ALA A 88 2.44 12.51 6.49
N SER A 89 2.07 13.61 5.83
CA SER A 89 0.70 14.18 5.86
C SER A 89 -0.32 13.18 5.33
N THR A 90 -0.10 12.63 4.14
CA THR A 90 -0.96 11.60 3.52
C THR A 90 -1.05 10.33 4.36
N LEU A 91 0.05 9.92 5.00
CA LEU A 91 0.02 8.78 5.92
C LEU A 91 -0.84 9.06 7.16
N LYS A 92 -0.83 10.29 7.68
CA LYS A 92 -1.69 10.70 8.80
C LYS A 92 -3.16 10.66 8.40
N GLU A 93 -3.52 11.21 7.25
CA GLU A 93 -4.88 11.16 6.71
C GLU A 93 -5.36 9.71 6.50
N ARG A 94 -4.52 8.85 5.92
CA ARG A 94 -4.83 7.42 5.78
C ARG A 94 -5.06 6.72 7.11
N ARG A 95 -4.30 7.09 8.15
CA ARG A 95 -4.51 6.53 9.50
C ARG A 95 -5.86 6.91 10.08
N ALA A 96 -6.36 8.12 9.80
CA ALA A 96 -7.69 8.55 10.23
C ALA A 96 -8.80 7.62 9.67
N TRP A 97 -8.59 7.11 8.45
CA TRP A 97 -9.50 6.14 7.83
C TRP A 97 -9.41 4.72 8.38
N ASN A 98 -8.36 4.34 9.10
CA ASN A 98 -8.12 2.94 9.49
C ASN A 98 -9.26 2.37 10.34
N MET A 99 -9.78 3.13 11.29
CA MET A 99 -10.87 2.68 12.16
C MET A 99 -12.16 2.45 11.35
N ILE A 100 -12.52 3.41 10.50
CA ILE A 100 -13.70 3.32 9.62
C ILE A 100 -13.54 2.16 8.64
N PHE A 101 -12.36 2.01 8.04
CA PHE A 101 -12.06 0.95 7.09
C PHE A 101 -12.17 -0.42 7.73
N ARG A 102 -11.63 -0.61 8.94
CA ARG A 102 -11.73 -1.86 9.69
C ARG A 102 -13.18 -2.23 9.98
N LYS A 103 -13.98 -1.27 10.48
CA LYS A 103 -15.42 -1.51 10.70
C LYS A 103 -16.17 -1.82 9.42
N ALA A 104 -15.86 -1.13 8.32
CA ALA A 104 -16.46 -1.43 7.03
C ALA A 104 -16.14 -2.87 6.56
N GLN A 105 -14.93 -3.37 6.84
CA GLN A 105 -14.57 -4.77 6.57
C GLN A 105 -15.32 -5.76 7.48
N GLU A 106 -15.49 -5.43 8.77
CA GLU A 106 -16.28 -6.25 9.72
C GLU A 106 -17.76 -6.34 9.32
N LEU A 107 -18.28 -5.29 8.68
CA LEU A 107 -19.64 -5.26 8.11
C LEU A 107 -19.73 -5.87 6.70
N GLU A 108 -18.69 -6.57 6.25
CA GLU A 108 -18.58 -7.19 4.92
C GLU A 108 -18.78 -6.20 3.74
N MET A 109 -18.58 -4.91 3.98
CA MET A 109 -18.69 -3.89 2.95
C MET A 109 -17.43 -3.85 2.08
N GLN A 110 -17.60 -3.64 0.78
CA GLN A 110 -16.45 -3.42 -0.10
C GLN A 110 -15.91 -2.01 0.09
N ALA A 111 -14.92 -1.87 0.99
CA ALA A 111 -14.19 -0.64 1.24
C ALA A 111 -12.80 -0.68 0.57
N ARG A 112 -12.33 0.49 0.09
CA ARG A 112 -10.96 0.69 -0.43
C ARG A 112 -10.44 2.07 -0.07
N ILE A 113 -9.22 2.15 0.43
CA ILE A 113 -8.50 3.42 0.60
C ILE A 113 -7.68 3.69 -0.66
N ASN A 114 -8.09 4.69 -1.43
CA ASN A 114 -7.46 5.10 -2.68
C ASN A 114 -6.48 6.26 -2.46
N TYR A 115 -5.59 6.45 -3.43
CA TYR A 115 -4.67 7.57 -3.44
C TYR A 115 -5.40 8.91 -3.62
N PRO A 116 -4.95 10.00 -2.96
CA PRO A 116 -3.92 10.04 -1.92
C PRO A 116 -4.41 9.48 -0.59
N ALA A 117 -5.58 9.88 -0.09
CA ALA A 117 -6.19 9.38 1.15
C ALA A 117 -7.73 9.43 1.07
N LYS A 118 -8.32 8.84 0.02
CA LYS A 118 -9.77 8.82 -0.18
C LYS A 118 -10.37 7.49 0.25
N LEU A 119 -11.44 7.50 1.03
CA LEU A 119 -12.17 6.27 1.36
C LEU A 119 -13.27 6.05 0.32
N ASN A 120 -13.24 4.88 -0.31
CA ASN A 120 -14.26 4.43 -1.23
C ASN A 120 -15.05 3.28 -0.59
N ILE A 121 -16.37 3.40 -0.53
CA ILE A 121 -17.26 2.36 0.02
C ILE A 121 -18.34 2.06 -1.01
N PHE A 122 -18.55 0.78 -1.27
CA PHE A 122 -19.71 0.30 -2.02
C PHE A 122 -20.86 0.01 -1.07
N PHE A 123 -21.99 0.70 -1.27
CA PHE A 123 -23.19 0.54 -0.45
C PHE A 123 -24.45 0.87 -1.26
N GLN A 124 -25.51 0.05 -1.12
CA GLN A 124 -26.78 0.20 -1.84
C GLN A 124 -26.56 0.35 -3.36
N GLU A 125 -25.76 -0.55 -3.94
CA GLU A 125 -25.44 -0.56 -5.38
C GLU A 125 -24.74 0.70 -5.90
N ARG A 126 -24.34 1.60 -5.00
CA ARG A 126 -23.66 2.86 -5.34
C ARG A 126 -22.29 2.92 -4.68
N ARG A 127 -21.36 3.54 -5.42
CA ARG A 127 -20.01 3.81 -4.96
C ARG A 127 -19.96 5.20 -4.33
N TRP A 128 -19.66 5.28 -3.04
CA TRP A 128 -19.45 6.52 -2.31
C TRP A 128 -17.95 6.78 -2.16
N THR A 129 -17.52 8.02 -2.35
CA THR A 129 -16.12 8.44 -2.18
C THR A 129 -16.09 9.61 -1.22
N PHE A 130 -15.24 9.50 -0.19
CA PHE A 130 -15.07 10.51 0.86
C PHE A 130 -13.61 10.97 0.86
N ASN A 131 -13.41 12.29 0.96
CA ASN A 131 -12.08 12.88 1.05
C ASN A 131 -11.67 13.06 2.51
N GLU A 132 -12.62 13.40 3.39
CA GLU A 132 -12.39 13.64 4.81
C GLU A 132 -13.29 12.77 5.70
N THR A 133 -12.80 12.44 6.90
CA THR A 133 -13.58 11.69 7.89
C THR A 133 -14.86 12.40 8.29
N ASN A 134 -14.84 13.74 8.34
CA ASN A 134 -16.01 14.57 8.66
C ASN A 134 -17.15 14.36 7.66
N GLU A 135 -16.85 14.26 6.36
CA GLU A 135 -17.86 13.96 5.33
C GLU A 135 -18.51 12.61 5.57
N PHE A 136 -17.72 11.61 5.97
CA PHE A 136 -18.22 10.27 6.30
C PHE A 136 -19.13 10.28 7.53
N HIS A 137 -18.77 11.01 8.59
CA HIS A 137 -19.64 11.15 9.77
C HIS A 137 -20.95 11.87 9.44
N LEU A 138 -20.92 12.92 8.63
CA LEU A 138 -22.13 13.59 8.14
C LEU A 138 -23.00 12.65 7.29
N PHE A 139 -22.38 11.79 6.48
CA PHE A 139 -23.08 10.77 5.71
C PHE A 139 -23.76 9.72 6.60
N LEU A 140 -23.09 9.26 7.66
CA LEU A 140 -23.70 8.35 8.64
C LEU A 140 -24.91 8.98 9.34
N LYS A 141 -24.81 10.25 9.75
CA LYS A 141 -25.94 10.98 10.36
C LYS A 141 -27.18 11.04 9.47
N LYS A 142 -26.99 11.19 8.15
CA LYS A 142 -28.09 11.21 7.16
C LYS A 142 -28.68 9.82 6.88
N LYS A 143 -28.00 8.74 7.27
CA LYS A 143 -28.44 7.36 7.01
C LYS A 143 -28.46 6.55 8.31
N PRO A 144 -29.56 6.63 9.09
CA PRO A 144 -29.64 5.95 10.39
C PRO A 144 -29.45 4.42 10.29
N GLU A 145 -29.84 3.80 9.17
CA GLU A 145 -29.60 2.39 8.88
C GLU A 145 -28.12 1.99 8.93
N LEU A 146 -27.25 2.87 8.45
CA LEU A 146 -25.80 2.65 8.41
C LEU A 146 -25.15 3.12 9.71
N ASN A 147 -25.69 4.16 10.34
CA ASN A 147 -25.18 4.68 11.60
C ASN A 147 -25.19 3.62 12.71
N LYS A 148 -26.31 2.89 12.85
CA LYS A 148 -26.47 1.80 13.82
C LYS A 148 -25.44 0.67 13.63
N LYS A 149 -24.99 0.46 12.40
CA LYS A 149 -24.01 -0.59 12.07
C LYS A 149 -22.57 -0.15 12.35
N PHE A 150 -22.29 1.14 12.16
CA PHE A 150 -20.94 1.65 12.35
C PHE A 150 -20.60 1.98 13.80
N ASP A 151 -21.61 2.18 14.68
CA ASP A 151 -21.52 2.49 16.12
C ASP A 151 -20.11 2.84 16.54
N LEU A 152 -19.62 3.97 16.00
CA LEU A 152 -18.30 4.51 16.25
C LEU A 152 -18.36 5.11 17.65
N GLN A 153 -18.41 4.26 18.68
CA GLN A 153 -18.20 4.68 20.05
C GLN A 153 -16.81 5.32 20.11
N GLU A 154 -16.80 6.61 20.41
CA GLU A 154 -15.64 7.34 20.92
C GLU A 154 -15.17 6.76 22.25
#